data_AF-A0A9D4YUS0-F1
#
_entry.id   AF-A0A9D4YUS0-F1
#
_cell.length_a   1.000
_cell.length_b   1.000
_cell.length_c   1.000
_cell.angle_alpha   90.00
_cell.angle_beta   90.00
_cell.angle_gamma   90.00
#
_symmetry.space_group_name_H-M   'P 1'
#
loop_
_entity.id
_entity.type
_entity.pdbx_description
1 polymer ?
#
loop_
_entity_poly.entity_id
_entity_poly.type
_entity_poly.pdbx_seq_one_letter_code
_entity_poly.pdbx_strand_id
1 'polypeptide(L)'
;MEAVVQQELGADRQLWVKVLRSNSRGASCTEATPRQRAQALVAEFGKDEACRMVQIAIQVLAINTVVWRRGLAVWQQCGVADPLVLACSSLKLLGCDWLHRSWLANLWALQQWLPWEVSAAQAIECYGSYVVNAAVDKMVGRLLYLEQLGLLPLLVANKPAAKREWRLQQGLSGSKKAAGEPVFISVGDVADLSSARFDSLVDSALSQQQQDDDGLVSSSSSCPSFEAFRKGRLLQLPAWEQLLVQAEADVVERERKLPPELLQNGSGKKSAG
;
A
#
# COMPACT_ATOMS: atom_id res chain seq x y z
N MET A 1 -9.08 13.56 30.65
CA MET A 1 -8.20 12.99 29.59
C MET A 1 -6.76 13.53 29.59
N GLU A 2 -6.55 14.85 29.60
CA GLU A 2 -5.25 15.54 29.46
C GLU A 2 -4.17 15.10 30.47
N ALA A 3 -4.49 15.09 31.76
CA ALA A 3 -3.56 14.74 32.85
C ALA A 3 -3.03 13.30 32.74
N VAL A 4 -3.80 12.40 32.15
CA VAL A 4 -3.46 10.98 32.02
C VAL A 4 -2.36 10.78 30.98
N VAL A 5 -2.48 11.43 29.83
CA VAL A 5 -1.49 11.27 28.78
C VAL A 5 -0.25 12.13 29.05
N GLN A 6 -0.39 13.23 29.79
CA GLN A 6 0.75 13.87 30.43
C GLN A 6 1.46 12.94 31.42
N GLN A 7 0.70 12.20 32.24
CA GLN A 7 1.28 11.25 33.20
C GLN A 7 1.94 10.04 32.52
N GLU A 8 1.32 9.48 31.49
CA GLU A 8 1.77 8.25 30.82
C GLU A 8 2.81 8.53 29.72
N LEU A 9 2.60 9.58 28.91
CA LEU A 9 3.40 9.91 27.70
C LEU A 9 4.07 11.29 27.75
N GLY A 10 3.89 12.10 28.80
CA GLY A 10 4.55 13.40 28.93
C GLY A 10 4.13 14.48 27.91
N ALA A 11 3.01 14.30 27.20
CA ALA A 11 2.65 15.16 26.07
C ALA A 11 1.93 16.48 26.46
N ASP A 12 2.29 17.60 25.82
CA ASP A 12 1.72 18.95 26.08
C ASP A 12 0.21 19.05 25.75
N ARG A 13 -0.51 19.86 26.53
CA ARG A 13 -1.93 20.21 26.39
C ARG A 13 -2.32 20.66 24.98
N GLN A 14 -1.45 21.43 24.34
CA GLN A 14 -1.70 21.93 22.98
C GLN A 14 -1.76 20.80 21.94
N LEU A 15 -1.02 19.72 22.18
CA LEU A 15 -1.01 18.53 21.33
C LEU A 15 -2.40 17.87 21.31
N TRP A 16 -3.08 17.81 22.46
CA TRP A 16 -4.42 17.23 22.62
C TRP A 16 -5.53 18.00 21.92
N VAL A 17 -5.51 19.32 22.04
CA VAL A 17 -6.46 20.18 21.31
C VAL A 17 -6.30 19.97 19.80
N LYS A 18 -5.08 19.72 19.33
CA LYS A 18 -4.81 19.38 17.94
C LYS A 18 -5.45 18.03 17.55
N VAL A 19 -5.36 16.98 18.39
CA VAL A 19 -6.02 15.67 18.14
C VAL A 19 -7.52 15.79 17.98
N LEU A 20 -8.16 16.44 18.94
CA LEU A 20 -9.61 16.55 18.99
C LEU A 20 -10.13 17.37 17.80
N ARG A 21 -9.35 18.34 17.33
CA ARG A 21 -9.66 19.14 16.14
C ARG A 21 -9.39 18.41 14.82
N SER A 22 -8.29 17.66 14.71
CA SER A 22 -7.93 16.95 13.48
C SER A 22 -8.69 15.66 13.28
N ASN A 23 -9.37 15.16 14.31
CA ASN A 23 -10.13 13.93 14.26
C ASN A 23 -11.57 14.12 14.78
N SER A 24 -12.39 14.84 14.02
CA SER A 24 -13.81 15.04 14.34
C SER A 24 -14.60 13.72 14.45
N ARG A 25 -14.12 12.64 13.81
CA ARG A 25 -14.66 11.28 13.98
C ARG A 25 -14.21 10.60 15.29
N GLY A 26 -13.10 11.05 15.88
CA GLY A 26 -12.65 10.61 17.21
C GLY A 26 -13.42 11.27 18.37
N ALA A 27 -14.16 12.35 18.11
CA ALA A 27 -14.97 13.05 19.11
C ALA A 27 -16.17 12.23 19.63
N SER A 28 -16.52 11.11 18.98
CA SER A 28 -17.52 10.16 19.45
C SER A 28 -16.97 9.07 20.38
N CYS A 29 -15.65 9.03 20.60
CA CYS A 29 -15.02 8.09 21.54
C CYS A 29 -15.03 8.67 22.95
N THR A 30 -15.50 7.91 23.93
CA THR A 30 -15.46 8.29 25.35
C THR A 30 -14.02 8.47 25.83
N GLU A 31 -13.79 9.32 26.85
CA GLU A 31 -12.44 9.60 27.36
C GLU A 31 -11.65 8.37 27.84
N ALA A 32 -12.36 7.29 28.17
CA ALA A 32 -11.76 6.01 28.55
C ALA A 32 -10.94 5.39 27.40
N THR A 33 -11.32 5.67 26.15
CA THR A 33 -10.77 5.01 24.96
C THR A 33 -9.34 5.47 24.63
N PRO A 34 -9.00 6.78 24.63
CA PRO A 34 -7.63 7.22 24.33
C PRO A 34 -6.60 6.86 25.41
N ARG A 35 -6.99 6.86 26.70
CA ARG A 35 -6.12 6.38 27.80
C ARG A 35 -5.75 4.91 27.60
N GLN A 36 -6.75 4.06 27.40
CA GLN A 36 -6.54 2.63 27.18
C GLN A 36 -5.68 2.37 25.93
N ARG A 37 -5.89 3.15 24.86
CA ARG A 37 -5.05 3.08 23.65
C ARG A 37 -3.61 3.52 23.90
N ALA A 38 -3.39 4.60 24.65
CA ALA A 38 -2.05 5.03 25.04
C ALA A 38 -1.34 3.99 25.89
N GLN A 39 -2.03 3.37 26.86
CA GLN A 39 -1.49 2.30 27.68
C GLN A 39 -1.18 1.04 26.83
N ALA A 40 -2.06 0.69 25.88
CA ALA A 40 -1.80 -0.40 24.94
C ALA A 40 -0.60 -0.10 24.02
N LEU A 41 -0.45 1.15 23.54
CA LEU A 41 0.72 1.62 22.80
C LEU A 41 2.00 1.38 23.61
N VAL A 42 2.03 1.85 24.87
CA VAL A 42 3.20 1.70 25.75
C VAL A 42 3.50 0.24 26.05
N ALA A 43 2.48 -0.58 26.27
CA ALA A 43 2.64 -2.00 26.55
C ALA A 43 3.21 -2.77 25.36
N GLU A 44 2.83 -2.40 24.13
CA GLU A 44 3.21 -3.10 22.90
C GLU A 44 4.55 -2.60 22.31
N PHE A 45 4.77 -1.29 22.32
CA PHE A 45 5.92 -0.65 21.67
C PHE A 45 6.98 -0.14 22.66
N GLY A 46 6.67 -0.13 23.95
CA GLY A 46 7.49 0.55 24.96
C GLY A 46 7.19 2.05 25.03
N LYS A 47 7.55 2.67 26.16
CA LYS A 47 7.20 4.07 26.46
C LYS A 47 7.82 5.06 25.47
N ASP A 48 9.12 4.95 25.22
CA ASP A 48 9.85 5.91 24.39
C ASP A 48 9.35 5.90 22.95
N GLU A 49 9.12 4.70 22.41
CA GLU A 49 8.62 4.53 21.06
C GLU A 49 7.16 4.97 20.95
N ALA A 50 6.29 4.59 21.89
CA ALA A 50 4.92 5.10 21.95
C ALA A 50 4.86 6.63 21.98
N CYS A 51 5.72 7.28 22.77
CA CYS A 51 5.86 8.74 22.78
C CYS A 51 6.26 9.27 21.40
N ARG A 52 7.27 8.69 20.76
CA ARG A 52 7.74 9.05 19.42
C ARG A 52 6.62 8.92 18.37
N MET A 53 5.89 7.80 18.37
CA MET A 53 4.79 7.53 17.46
C MET A 53 3.67 8.59 17.60
N VAL A 54 3.32 8.96 18.84
CA VAL A 54 2.31 9.99 19.13
C VAL A 54 2.77 11.38 18.70
N GLN A 55 4.06 11.71 18.87
CA GLN A 55 4.64 12.97 18.40
C GLN A 55 4.62 13.07 16.87
N ILE A 56 4.93 11.98 16.16
CA ILE A 56 4.94 11.93 14.69
C ILE A 56 3.52 11.98 14.13
N ALA A 57 2.62 11.14 14.65
CA ALA A 57 1.28 11.01 14.12
C ALA A 57 0.29 10.75 15.26
N ILE A 58 -0.21 11.83 15.84
CA ILE A 58 -1.11 11.76 17.00
C ILE A 58 -2.41 10.97 16.76
N GLN A 59 -2.83 10.90 15.50
CA GLN A 59 -3.90 10.04 15.00
C GLN A 59 -3.71 8.55 15.32
N VAL A 60 -2.50 8.10 15.70
CA VAL A 60 -2.27 6.74 16.20
C VAL A 60 -3.14 6.41 17.42
N LEU A 61 -3.43 7.40 18.28
CA LEU A 61 -4.33 7.25 19.44
C LEU A 61 -5.80 7.13 19.04
N ALA A 62 -6.13 7.44 17.78
CA ALA A 62 -7.48 7.27 17.25
C ALA A 62 -7.69 5.88 16.64
N ILE A 63 -6.62 5.10 16.41
CA ILE A 63 -6.69 3.76 15.85
C ILE A 63 -7.26 2.79 16.89
N ASN A 64 -8.13 1.89 16.47
CA ASN A 64 -8.67 0.86 17.34
C ASN A 64 -7.58 -0.17 17.68
N THR A 65 -7.42 -0.49 18.97
CA THR A 65 -6.39 -1.44 19.44
C THR A 65 -6.56 -2.86 18.93
N VAL A 66 -7.75 -3.23 18.43
CA VAL A 66 -7.97 -4.51 17.77
C VAL A 66 -7.41 -4.47 16.35
N VAL A 67 -7.66 -3.38 15.62
CA VAL A 67 -7.27 -3.22 14.21
C VAL A 67 -5.76 -3.29 14.05
N TRP A 68 -5.00 -2.54 14.84
CA TRP A 68 -3.55 -2.54 14.68
C TRP A 68 -2.87 -3.85 15.11
N ARG A 69 -3.40 -4.59 16.10
CA ARG A 69 -2.87 -5.86 16.60
C ARG A 69 -3.16 -6.96 15.59
N ARG A 70 -4.34 -6.90 14.97
CA ARG A 70 -4.67 -7.71 13.81
C ARG A 70 -3.71 -7.43 12.66
N GLY A 71 -3.42 -6.15 12.36
CA GLY A 71 -2.42 -5.77 11.37
C GLY A 71 -1.05 -6.37 11.64
N LEU A 72 -0.53 -6.21 12.87
CA LEU A 72 0.74 -6.80 13.30
C LEU A 72 0.76 -8.33 13.15
N ALA A 73 -0.32 -9.01 13.57
CA ALA A 73 -0.44 -10.46 13.46
C ALA A 73 -0.50 -10.92 11.98
N VAL A 74 -1.22 -10.19 11.11
CA VAL A 74 -1.25 -10.48 9.67
C VAL A 74 0.14 -10.28 9.04
N TRP A 75 0.88 -9.23 9.42
CA TRP A 75 2.25 -9.02 8.94
C TRP A 75 3.19 -10.15 9.37
N GLN A 76 3.07 -10.61 10.62
CA GLN A 76 3.82 -11.75 11.10
C GLN A 76 3.48 -13.02 10.31
N GLN A 77 2.20 -13.29 10.03
CA GLN A 77 1.78 -14.41 9.18
C GLN A 77 2.30 -14.29 7.73
N CYS A 78 2.51 -13.06 7.23
CA CYS A 78 3.16 -12.81 5.94
C CYS A 78 4.69 -12.97 5.96
N GLY A 79 5.29 -13.24 7.12
CA GLY A 79 6.73 -13.41 7.28
C GLY A 79 7.51 -12.11 7.51
N VAL A 80 6.86 -11.00 7.87
CA VAL A 80 7.56 -9.77 8.30
C VAL A 80 8.34 -10.09 9.57
N ALA A 81 9.66 -9.87 9.54
CA ALA A 81 10.56 -10.30 10.60
C ALA A 81 10.32 -9.55 11.92
N ASP A 82 10.08 -8.23 11.84
CA ASP A 82 9.77 -7.39 12.98
C ASP A 82 8.58 -6.46 12.68
N PRO A 83 7.34 -6.93 12.91
CA PRO A 83 6.13 -6.14 12.67
C PRO A 83 6.07 -4.85 13.50
N LEU A 84 6.67 -4.83 14.69
CA LEU A 84 6.66 -3.66 15.57
C LEU A 84 7.56 -2.55 15.00
N VAL A 85 8.77 -2.88 14.55
CA VAL A 85 9.66 -1.93 13.88
C VAL A 85 9.03 -1.38 12.60
N LEU A 86 8.34 -2.23 11.83
CA LEU A 86 7.61 -1.78 10.64
C LEU A 86 6.46 -0.82 10.99
N ALA A 87 5.70 -1.10 12.05
CA ALA A 87 4.64 -0.20 12.52
C ALA A 87 5.21 1.17 12.94
N CYS A 88 6.37 1.19 13.58
CA CYS A 88 7.06 2.41 14.02
C CYS A 88 7.53 3.27 12.83
N SER A 89 7.95 2.66 11.73
CA SER A 89 8.38 3.37 10.52
C SER A 89 7.21 3.80 9.63
N SER A 90 6.07 3.12 9.72
CA SER A 90 4.91 3.34 8.85
C SER A 90 3.57 3.32 9.59
N LEU A 91 3.37 4.33 10.44
CA LEU A 91 2.17 4.49 11.30
C LEU A 91 0.84 4.46 10.53
N LYS A 92 0.86 4.84 9.25
CA LYS A 92 -0.34 4.80 8.40
C LYS A 92 -0.84 3.36 8.21
N LEU A 93 0.07 2.40 8.08
CA LEU A 93 -0.29 0.99 7.85
C LEU A 93 -0.91 0.34 9.08
N LEU A 94 -0.65 0.91 10.26
CA LEU A 94 -1.15 0.41 11.53
C LEU A 94 -2.68 0.60 11.67
N GLY A 95 -3.23 1.61 10.99
CA GLY A 95 -4.67 1.91 11.00
C GLY A 95 -5.49 1.12 9.97
N CYS A 96 -4.84 0.25 9.22
CA CYS A 96 -5.43 -0.49 8.12
C CYS A 96 -5.94 -1.86 8.61
N ASP A 97 -7.18 -2.23 8.28
CA ASP A 97 -7.68 -3.61 8.36
C ASP A 97 -7.05 -4.55 7.31
N TRP A 98 -5.89 -5.12 7.61
CA TRP A 98 -5.12 -5.96 6.67
C TRP A 98 -5.81 -7.24 6.19
N LEU A 99 -6.98 -7.57 6.74
CA LEU A 99 -7.87 -8.61 6.23
C LEU A 99 -8.85 -8.10 5.16
N HIS A 100 -8.78 -6.84 4.78
CA HIS A 100 -9.62 -6.31 3.71
C HIS A 100 -9.23 -6.95 2.37
N ARG A 101 -10.19 -7.65 1.74
CA ARG A 101 -10.01 -8.39 0.49
C ARG A 101 -9.23 -7.61 -0.58
N SER A 102 -9.56 -6.33 -0.80
CA SER A 102 -8.89 -5.50 -1.82
C SER A 102 -7.39 -5.31 -1.56
N TRP A 103 -6.95 -5.31 -0.31
CA TRP A 103 -5.54 -5.12 0.01
C TRP A 103 -4.77 -6.42 -0.10
N LEU A 104 -5.35 -7.55 0.29
CA LEU A 104 -4.76 -8.85 -0.02
C LEU A 104 -4.70 -9.10 -1.53
N ALA A 105 -5.71 -8.66 -2.29
CA ALA A 105 -5.67 -8.67 -3.76
C ALA A 105 -4.50 -7.84 -4.31
N ASN A 106 -4.30 -6.61 -3.81
CA ASN A 106 -3.14 -5.79 -4.18
C ASN A 106 -1.80 -6.46 -3.80
N LEU A 107 -1.73 -7.09 -2.63
CA LEU A 107 -0.55 -7.81 -2.16
C LEU A 107 -0.21 -8.99 -3.08
N TRP A 108 -1.20 -9.84 -3.37
CA TRP A 108 -1.07 -10.96 -4.31
C TRP A 108 -0.63 -10.49 -5.69
N ALA A 109 -1.19 -9.39 -6.18
CA ALA A 109 -0.81 -8.82 -7.47
C ALA A 109 0.67 -8.43 -7.52
N LEU A 110 1.18 -7.81 -6.45
CA LEU A 110 2.60 -7.49 -6.38
C LEU A 110 3.47 -8.75 -6.33
N GLN A 111 3.06 -9.78 -5.61
CA GLN A 111 3.83 -11.03 -5.56
C GLN A 111 3.86 -11.75 -6.91
N GLN A 112 2.79 -11.66 -7.71
CA GLN A 112 2.66 -12.35 -8.98
C GLN A 112 3.29 -11.60 -10.16
N TRP A 113 3.09 -10.27 -10.26
CA TRP A 113 3.46 -9.50 -11.45
C TRP A 113 4.72 -8.65 -11.30
N LEU A 114 5.36 -8.58 -10.13
CA LEU A 114 6.65 -7.91 -10.02
C LEU A 114 7.78 -8.81 -10.59
N PRO A 115 8.56 -8.32 -11.57
CA PRO A 115 9.59 -9.14 -12.24
C PRO A 115 10.70 -9.69 -11.33
N TRP A 116 10.87 -9.14 -10.13
CA TRP A 116 11.91 -9.53 -9.17
C TRP A 116 11.38 -10.38 -8.01
N GLU A 117 10.23 -11.05 -8.19
CA GLU A 117 9.67 -12.06 -7.27
C GLU A 117 9.67 -11.62 -5.79
N VAL A 118 8.75 -10.74 -5.42
CA VAL A 118 8.67 -10.28 -4.03
C VAL A 118 7.92 -11.28 -3.14
N SER A 119 8.44 -11.51 -1.95
CA SER A 119 7.68 -12.19 -0.90
C SER A 119 6.56 -11.28 -0.36
N ALA A 120 5.57 -11.85 0.32
CA ALA A 120 4.53 -11.07 1.00
C ALA A 120 5.13 -10.09 2.02
N ALA A 121 6.13 -10.53 2.79
CA ALA A 121 6.86 -9.68 3.74
C ALA A 121 7.50 -8.48 3.04
N GLN A 122 8.29 -8.73 1.99
CA GLN A 122 8.96 -7.66 1.22
C GLN A 122 7.95 -6.71 0.58
N ALA A 123 6.81 -7.22 0.11
CA ALA A 123 5.76 -6.39 -0.47
C ALA A 123 5.10 -5.47 0.57
N ILE A 124 4.89 -5.94 1.80
CA ILE A 124 4.39 -5.11 2.91
C ILE A 124 5.44 -4.07 3.33
N GLU A 125 6.69 -4.49 3.53
CA GLU A 125 7.79 -3.62 3.98
C GLU A 125 8.10 -2.50 2.98
N CYS A 126 8.20 -2.84 1.69
CA CYS A 126 8.60 -1.89 0.65
C CYS A 126 7.42 -1.15 0.00
N TYR A 127 6.26 -1.81 -0.10
CA TYR A 127 5.12 -1.31 -0.89
C TYR A 127 3.80 -1.26 -0.11
N GLY A 128 3.80 -1.51 1.20
CA GLY A 128 2.59 -1.58 2.00
C GLY A 128 1.72 -0.32 1.90
N SER A 129 2.33 0.85 1.75
CA SER A 129 1.59 2.10 1.56
C SER A 129 0.80 2.12 0.24
N TYR A 130 1.35 1.56 -0.83
CA TYR A 130 0.65 1.41 -2.11
C TYR A 130 -0.44 0.35 -2.03
N VAL A 131 -0.16 -0.77 -1.34
CA VAL A 131 -1.11 -1.87 -1.13
C VAL A 131 -2.40 -1.38 -0.47
N VAL A 132 -2.31 -0.55 0.58
CA VAL A 132 -3.50 -0.11 1.33
C VAL A 132 -4.18 1.15 0.76
N ASN A 133 -3.47 1.96 -0.03
CA ASN A 133 -4.02 3.22 -0.57
C ASN A 133 -4.62 3.08 -1.97
N ALA A 134 -4.12 2.14 -2.78
CA ALA A 134 -4.59 1.98 -4.14
C ALA A 134 -5.91 1.20 -4.17
N ALA A 135 -6.87 1.70 -4.95
CA ALA A 135 -8.04 0.91 -5.29
C ALA A 135 -7.62 -0.34 -6.08
N VAL A 136 -8.25 -1.48 -5.83
CA VAL A 136 -7.86 -2.77 -6.42
C VAL A 136 -7.96 -2.76 -7.94
N ASP A 137 -9.00 -2.15 -8.49
CA ASP A 137 -9.20 -1.97 -9.94
C ASP A 137 -8.13 -1.09 -10.57
N LYS A 138 -7.56 -0.15 -9.80
CA LYS A 138 -6.46 0.70 -10.24
C LYS A 138 -5.14 -0.05 -10.21
N MET A 139 -4.77 -0.65 -9.08
CA MET A 139 -3.47 -1.32 -8.92
C MET A 139 -3.38 -2.59 -9.76
N VAL A 140 -4.27 -3.56 -9.49
CA VAL A 140 -4.29 -4.85 -10.18
C VAL A 140 -4.65 -4.66 -11.65
N GLY A 141 -5.63 -3.80 -11.93
CA GLY A 141 -6.02 -3.51 -13.31
C GLY A 141 -4.89 -2.90 -14.13
N ARG A 142 -4.07 -2.01 -13.56
CA ARG A 142 -2.90 -1.46 -14.28
C ARG A 142 -1.79 -2.48 -14.47
N LEU A 143 -1.54 -3.37 -13.51
CA LEU A 143 -0.55 -4.45 -13.69
C LEU A 143 -0.98 -5.40 -14.82
N LEU A 144 -2.25 -5.83 -14.83
CA LEU A 144 -2.81 -6.64 -15.92
C LEU A 144 -2.79 -5.91 -17.27
N TYR A 145 -3.05 -4.60 -17.26
CA TYR A 145 -2.98 -3.79 -18.49
C TYR A 145 -1.53 -3.72 -19.02
N LEU A 146 -0.54 -3.50 -18.15
CA LEU A 146 0.88 -3.53 -18.53
C LEU A 146 1.30 -4.93 -19.03
N GLU A 147 0.76 -6.00 -18.45
CA GLU A 147 0.99 -7.37 -18.91
C GLU A 147 0.49 -7.58 -20.34
N GLN A 148 -0.75 -7.17 -20.63
CA GLN A 148 -1.33 -7.30 -21.98
C GLN A 148 -0.58 -6.50 -23.04
N LEU A 149 0.06 -5.40 -22.64
CA LEU A 149 0.86 -4.57 -23.52
C LEU A 149 2.33 -5.04 -23.61
N GLY A 150 2.74 -6.07 -22.89
CA GLY A 150 4.13 -6.52 -22.84
C GLY A 150 5.08 -5.52 -22.16
N LEU A 151 4.56 -4.63 -21.31
CA LEU A 151 5.30 -3.57 -20.64
C LEU A 151 5.74 -3.91 -19.21
N LEU A 152 5.34 -5.07 -18.67
CA LEU A 152 5.81 -5.53 -17.35
C LEU A 152 7.34 -5.52 -17.18
N PRO A 153 8.16 -5.87 -18.19
CA PRO A 153 9.62 -5.81 -18.05
C PRO A 153 10.18 -4.40 -17.79
N LEU A 154 9.41 -3.34 -18.08
CA LEU A 154 9.80 -1.95 -17.77
C LEU A 154 9.49 -1.55 -16.33
N LEU A 155 8.77 -2.39 -15.59
CA LEU A 155 8.52 -2.19 -14.17
C LEU A 155 9.83 -2.36 -13.39
N VAL A 156 10.12 -1.43 -12.50
CA VAL A 156 11.34 -1.42 -11.66
C VAL A 156 11.01 -1.02 -10.23
N ALA A 157 11.74 -1.61 -9.28
CA ALA A 157 11.57 -1.30 -7.86
C ALA A 157 11.91 0.17 -7.55
N ASN A 158 12.98 0.69 -8.17
CA ASN A 158 13.48 2.04 -7.94
C ASN A 158 13.91 2.68 -9.27
N LYS A 159 13.11 3.64 -9.75
CA LYS A 159 13.36 4.39 -11.00
C LYS A 159 14.74 5.05 -11.04
N PRO A 160 15.13 5.87 -10.04
CA PRO A 160 16.48 6.45 -10.01
C PRO A 160 17.61 5.44 -10.11
N ALA A 161 17.50 4.30 -9.42
CA ALA A 161 18.52 3.25 -9.44
C ALA A 161 18.58 2.57 -10.82
N ALA A 162 17.44 2.18 -11.39
CA ALA A 162 17.37 1.56 -12.71
C ALA A 162 17.92 2.49 -13.81
N LYS A 163 17.59 3.78 -13.77
CA LYS A 163 18.14 4.78 -14.70
C LYS A 163 19.66 4.92 -14.56
N ARG A 164 20.17 4.94 -13.33
CA ARG A 164 21.61 5.03 -13.08
C ARG A 164 22.33 3.81 -13.62
N GLU A 165 21.82 2.62 -13.33
CA GLU A 165 22.37 1.35 -13.78
C GLU A 165 22.40 1.27 -15.31
N TRP A 166 21.28 1.58 -15.97
CA TRP A 166 21.22 1.62 -17.42
C TRP A 166 22.24 2.60 -18.02
N ARG A 167 22.39 3.81 -17.45
CA ARG A 167 23.40 4.78 -17.93
C ARG A 167 24.82 4.24 -17.77
N LEU A 168 25.14 3.61 -16.65
CA LEU A 168 26.46 3.02 -16.40
C LEU A 168 26.76 1.92 -17.43
N GLN A 169 25.78 1.08 -17.76
CA GLN A 169 25.91 0.04 -18.79
C GLN A 169 26.15 0.61 -20.20
N GLN A 170 25.67 1.83 -20.47
CA GLN A 170 25.92 2.55 -21.72
C GLN A 170 27.24 3.37 -21.71
N GLY A 171 28.05 3.28 -20.65
CA GLY A 171 29.27 4.08 -20.50
C GLY A 171 29.02 5.57 -20.26
N LEU A 172 27.81 5.93 -19.84
CA LEU A 172 27.38 7.31 -19.61
C LEU A 172 27.51 7.70 -18.13
N SER A 173 27.60 9.00 -17.88
CA SER A 173 27.56 9.53 -16.52
C SER A 173 26.20 9.27 -15.87
N GLY A 174 26.19 8.72 -14.65
CA GLY A 174 24.97 8.41 -13.91
C GLY A 174 24.10 9.62 -13.55
N SER A 175 24.59 10.86 -13.69
CA SER A 175 23.91 12.07 -13.20
C SER A 175 23.07 12.81 -14.25
N LYS A 176 23.33 12.66 -15.56
CA LYS A 176 22.62 13.40 -16.62
C LYS A 176 21.67 12.48 -17.39
N LYS A 177 20.48 12.99 -17.73
CA LYS A 177 19.56 12.30 -18.64
C LYS A 177 20.23 12.10 -19.99
N ALA A 178 20.08 10.92 -20.57
CA ALA A 178 20.66 10.57 -21.85
C ALA A 178 19.60 10.30 -22.92
N ALA A 179 19.98 10.45 -24.19
CA ALA A 179 19.16 10.03 -25.32
C ALA A 179 18.97 8.50 -25.28
N GLY A 180 17.78 8.03 -25.62
CA GLY A 180 17.45 6.60 -25.58
C GLY A 180 17.21 6.01 -24.19
N GLU A 181 17.24 6.82 -23.12
CA GLU A 181 16.98 6.31 -21.76
C GLU A 181 15.57 5.70 -21.66
N PRO A 182 15.42 4.44 -21.20
CA PRO A 182 14.12 3.77 -21.13
C PRO A 182 13.11 4.49 -20.24
N VAL A 183 11.85 4.47 -20.68
CA VAL A 183 10.71 4.82 -19.84
C VAL A 183 10.44 3.67 -18.85
N PHE A 184 11.16 3.70 -17.73
CA PHE A 184 10.86 2.83 -16.61
C PHE A 184 9.52 3.19 -15.97
N ILE A 185 8.84 2.20 -15.39
CA ILE A 185 7.60 2.31 -14.62
C ILE A 185 7.91 1.82 -13.20
N SER A 186 7.41 2.48 -12.15
CA SER A 186 7.57 2.01 -10.76
C SER A 186 6.23 1.59 -10.18
N VAL A 187 6.28 0.83 -9.09
CA VAL A 187 5.07 0.47 -8.32
C VAL A 187 4.30 1.72 -7.90
N GLY A 188 4.99 2.81 -7.54
CA GLY A 188 4.36 4.08 -7.23
C GLY A 188 3.62 4.70 -8.42
N ASP A 189 4.09 4.54 -9.65
CA ASP A 189 3.36 5.05 -10.82
C ASP A 189 2.06 4.28 -11.06
N VAL A 190 2.13 2.96 -10.90
CA VAL A 190 0.98 2.06 -11.01
C VAL A 190 -0.06 2.42 -9.94
N ALA A 191 0.35 2.59 -8.69
CA ALA A 191 -0.56 2.87 -7.58
C ALA A 191 -1.12 4.30 -7.59
N ASP A 192 -0.28 5.31 -7.79
CA ASP A 192 -0.61 6.69 -7.39
C ASP A 192 -0.97 7.60 -8.56
N LEU A 193 -0.41 7.42 -9.77
CA LEU A 193 -0.69 8.33 -10.88
C LEU A 193 -2.19 8.40 -11.20
N SER A 194 -2.68 9.57 -11.62
CA SER A 194 -4.01 9.67 -12.23
C SER A 194 -4.07 8.83 -13.52
N SER A 195 -5.26 8.43 -13.96
CA SER A 195 -5.41 7.63 -15.20
C SER A 195 -4.77 8.33 -16.39
N ALA A 196 -5.02 9.64 -16.58
CA ALA A 196 -4.42 10.40 -17.67
C ALA A 196 -2.88 10.41 -17.63
N ARG A 197 -2.25 10.59 -16.45
CA ARG A 197 -0.79 10.58 -16.34
C ARG A 197 -0.20 9.18 -16.53
N PHE A 198 -0.93 8.15 -16.12
CA PHE A 198 -0.54 6.77 -16.34
C PHE A 198 -0.64 6.40 -17.83
N ASP A 199 -1.71 6.78 -18.51
CA ASP A 199 -1.88 6.59 -19.96
C ASP A 199 -0.73 7.27 -20.73
N SER A 200 -0.42 8.53 -20.43
CA SER A 200 0.72 9.22 -21.08
C SER A 200 2.07 8.54 -20.82
N LEU A 201 2.25 7.91 -19.63
CA LEU A 201 3.46 7.15 -19.32
C LEU A 201 3.53 5.88 -20.17
N VAL A 202 2.42 5.15 -20.30
CA VAL A 202 2.29 3.95 -21.13
C VAL A 202 2.51 4.27 -22.61
N ASP A 203 1.89 5.33 -23.13
CA ASP A 203 2.07 5.79 -24.52
C ASP A 203 3.53 6.14 -24.81
N SER A 204 4.20 6.79 -23.86
CA SER A 204 5.63 7.10 -23.96
C SER A 204 6.50 5.84 -24.02
N ALA A 205 6.16 4.82 -23.22
CA ALA A 205 6.88 3.55 -23.20
C ALA A 205 6.68 2.76 -24.51
N LEU A 206 5.45 2.68 -25.01
CA LEU A 206 5.14 2.03 -26.29
C LEU A 206 5.81 2.72 -27.47
N SER A 207 5.80 4.06 -27.49
CA SER A 207 6.46 4.84 -28.54
C SER A 207 7.96 4.57 -28.59
N GLN A 208 8.60 4.38 -27.44
CA GLN A 208 10.02 4.05 -27.37
C GLN A 208 10.30 2.63 -27.88
N GLN A 209 9.48 1.63 -27.52
CA GLN A 209 9.65 0.25 -28.03
C GLN A 209 9.51 0.16 -29.56
N GLN A 210 8.64 0.98 -30.15
CA GLN A 210 8.45 1.01 -31.61
C GLN A 210 9.64 1.63 -32.36
N GLN A 211 10.42 2.51 -31.73
CA GLN A 211 11.61 3.10 -32.35
C GLN A 211 12.78 2.12 -32.44
N ASP A 212 12.81 1.10 -31.58
CA ASP A 212 13.87 0.10 -31.57
C ASP A 212 13.61 -1.04 -32.60
N ASP A 213 12.40 -1.14 -33.15
CA ASP A 213 11.98 -2.17 -34.13
C ASP A 213 11.91 -1.58 -35.56
N ASP A 214 13.07 -1.23 -36.09
CA ASP A 214 13.32 -0.34 -37.25
C ASP A 214 12.92 -0.92 -38.64
N GLY A 215 11.89 -1.78 -38.74
CA GLY A 215 11.71 -2.65 -39.91
C GLY A 215 10.33 -2.81 -40.55
N LEU A 216 9.20 -2.61 -39.85
CA LEU A 216 7.88 -3.00 -40.40
C LEU A 216 6.74 -2.01 -40.12
N VAL A 217 6.30 -1.36 -41.20
CA VAL A 217 4.98 -0.77 -41.49
C VAL A 217 4.20 -0.21 -40.28
N SER A 218 4.33 1.11 -40.07
CA SER A 218 3.56 1.92 -39.13
C SER A 218 2.04 1.80 -39.33
N SER A 219 1.42 0.82 -38.68
CA SER A 219 -0.03 0.80 -38.48
C SER A 219 -0.30 1.49 -37.15
N SER A 220 -0.70 2.77 -37.21
CA SER A 220 -0.98 3.64 -36.06
C SER A 220 -2.28 3.25 -35.33
N SER A 221 -2.36 2.01 -34.86
CA SER A 221 -3.39 1.56 -33.95
C SER A 221 -3.14 2.23 -32.60
N SER A 222 -3.88 3.30 -32.31
CA SER A 222 -3.90 3.94 -30.99
C SER A 222 -4.12 2.87 -29.92
N CYS A 223 -3.19 2.76 -28.97
CA CYS A 223 -3.37 1.89 -27.82
C CYS A 223 -4.65 2.32 -27.08
N PRO A 224 -5.56 1.38 -26.73
CA PRO A 224 -6.76 1.74 -25.97
C PRO A 224 -6.34 2.23 -24.59
N SER A 225 -6.85 3.37 -24.12
CA SER A 225 -6.52 3.91 -22.80
C SER A 225 -6.83 2.92 -21.68
N PHE A 226 -6.14 3.06 -20.54
CA PHE A 226 -6.41 2.24 -19.35
C PHE A 226 -7.88 2.33 -18.92
N GLU A 227 -8.51 3.50 -19.06
CA GLU A 227 -9.92 3.67 -18.70
C GLU A 227 -10.87 2.84 -19.58
N ALA A 228 -10.58 2.74 -20.89
CA ALA A 228 -11.34 1.90 -21.80
C ALA A 228 -11.12 0.41 -21.47
N PHE A 229 -9.87 0.01 -21.20
CA PHE A 229 -9.54 -1.34 -20.74
C PHE A 229 -10.27 -1.70 -19.43
N ARG A 230 -10.22 -0.82 -18.44
CA ARG A 230 -10.84 -0.99 -17.12
C ARG A 230 -12.35 -1.20 -17.21
N LYS A 231 -13.03 -0.40 -18.04
CA LYS A 231 -14.49 -0.49 -18.22
C LYS A 231 -14.92 -1.66 -19.09
N GLY A 232 -14.14 -1.99 -20.12
CA GLY A 232 -14.56 -2.94 -21.16
C GLY A 232 -14.05 -4.36 -20.98
N ARG A 233 -12.86 -4.55 -20.40
CA ARG A 233 -12.17 -5.86 -20.41
C ARG A 233 -11.73 -6.37 -19.06
N LEU A 234 -11.38 -5.49 -18.11
CA LEU A 234 -10.76 -5.92 -16.84
C LEU A 234 -11.56 -7.02 -16.12
N LEU A 235 -12.88 -6.83 -15.97
CA LEU A 235 -13.75 -7.78 -15.28
C LEU A 235 -13.96 -9.11 -16.05
N GLN A 236 -13.59 -9.15 -17.32
CA GLN A 236 -13.69 -10.34 -18.17
C GLN A 236 -12.39 -11.16 -18.17
N LEU A 237 -11.33 -10.67 -17.51
CA LEU A 237 -10.05 -11.37 -17.47
C LEU A 237 -10.09 -12.49 -16.41
N PRO A 238 -9.79 -13.74 -16.78
CA PRO A 238 -9.72 -14.84 -15.81
C PRO A 238 -8.71 -14.57 -14.69
N ALA A 239 -7.59 -13.92 -15.01
CA ALA A 239 -6.57 -13.55 -14.03
C ALA A 239 -7.09 -12.58 -12.95
N TRP A 240 -8.00 -11.68 -13.31
CA TRP A 240 -8.64 -10.78 -12.35
C TRP A 240 -9.53 -11.55 -11.37
N GLU A 241 -10.40 -12.43 -11.88
CA GLU A 241 -11.29 -13.24 -11.05
C GLU A 241 -10.50 -14.19 -10.15
N GLN A 242 -9.52 -14.91 -10.71
CA GLN A 242 -8.67 -15.84 -9.96
C GLN A 242 -7.96 -15.13 -8.80
N LEU A 243 -7.42 -13.94 -9.03
CA LEU A 243 -6.77 -13.17 -7.99
C LEU A 243 -7.74 -12.77 -6.88
N LEU A 244 -8.95 -12.33 -7.24
CA LEU A 244 -9.97 -11.96 -6.26
C LEU A 244 -10.46 -13.16 -5.44
N VAL A 245 -10.48 -14.36 -6.01
CA VAL A 245 -10.77 -15.62 -5.31
C VAL A 245 -9.61 -15.98 -4.37
N GLN A 246 -8.36 -15.87 -4.85
CA GLN A 246 -7.17 -16.14 -4.05
C GLN A 246 -7.08 -15.20 -2.84
N ALA A 247 -7.37 -13.92 -3.04
CA ALA A 247 -7.41 -12.94 -1.97
C ALA A 247 -8.48 -13.27 -0.92
N GLU A 248 -9.68 -13.69 -1.34
CA GLU A 248 -10.75 -14.10 -0.43
C GLU A 248 -10.37 -15.35 0.37
N ALA A 249 -9.80 -16.36 -0.28
CA ALA A 249 -9.31 -17.56 0.38
C ALA A 249 -8.21 -17.22 1.42
N ASP A 250 -7.34 -16.27 1.10
CA ASP A 250 -6.29 -15.80 2.01
C ASP A 250 -6.87 -15.03 3.20
N VAL A 251 -7.96 -14.25 3.03
CA VAL A 251 -8.69 -13.67 4.17
C VAL A 251 -9.13 -14.76 5.14
N VAL A 252 -9.87 -15.77 4.63
CA VAL A 252 -10.42 -16.86 5.44
C VAL A 252 -9.32 -17.63 6.16
N GLU A 253 -8.23 -17.96 5.47
CA GLU A 253 -7.12 -18.72 6.05
C GLU A 253 -6.38 -17.92 7.13
N ARG A 254 -6.24 -16.60 6.96
CA ARG A 254 -5.62 -15.74 7.97
C ARG A 254 -6.52 -15.54 9.18
N GLU A 255 -7.81 -15.33 8.97
CA GLU A 255 -8.81 -15.25 10.04
C GLU A 255 -8.78 -16.49 10.93
N ARG A 256 -8.71 -17.68 10.33
CA ARG A 256 -8.63 -18.95 11.06
C ARG A 256 -7.40 -19.06 11.98
N LYS A 257 -6.31 -18.37 11.64
CA LYS A 257 -5.05 -18.37 12.39
C LYS A 257 -4.96 -17.24 13.42
N LEU A 258 -5.90 -16.29 13.39
CA LEU A 258 -5.90 -15.17 14.33
C LEU A 258 -6.57 -15.56 15.66
N PRO A 259 -6.08 -15.03 16.79
CA PRO A 259 -6.79 -15.13 18.06
C PRO A 259 -8.23 -14.57 17.95
N PRO A 260 -9.25 -15.23 18.53
CA PRO A 260 -10.66 -14.81 18.40
C PRO A 260 -10.93 -13.36 18.82
N GLU A 261 -10.19 -12.84 19.79
CA GLU A 261 -10.27 -11.44 20.25
C GLU A 261 -9.90 -10.43 19.16
N LEU A 262 -9.12 -10.82 18.15
CA LEU A 262 -8.74 -9.95 17.03
C LEU A 262 -9.78 -9.93 15.90
N LEU A 263 -10.68 -10.91 15.86
CA LEU A 263 -11.75 -11.04 14.86
C LEU A 263 -12.97 -10.18 15.18
N GLN A 264 -13.12 -9.73 16.43
CA GLN A 264 -14.24 -8.90 16.82
C GLN A 264 -14.11 -7.51 16.17
N ASN A 265 -14.85 -7.30 15.09
CA ASN A 265 -15.06 -5.96 14.58
C ASN A 265 -15.83 -5.19 15.65
N GLY A 266 -15.21 -4.14 16.22
CA GLY A 266 -15.80 -3.28 17.24
C GLY A 266 -17.09 -2.55 16.82
N SER A 267 -17.72 -2.96 15.72
CA SER A 267 -19.09 -2.62 15.36
C SER A 267 -20.07 -3.38 16.25
N GLY A 268 -20.11 -3.01 17.53
CA GLY A 268 -21.35 -3.09 18.31
C GLY A 268 -22.38 -2.13 17.73
N LYS A 269 -22.79 -2.31 16.47
CA LYS A 269 -24.08 -1.80 16.01
C LYS A 269 -25.11 -2.73 16.63
N LYS A 270 -25.70 -2.27 17.73
CA LYS A 270 -26.97 -2.78 18.24
C LYS A 270 -27.93 -2.89 17.05
N SER A 271 -28.32 -4.10 16.69
CA SER A 271 -29.58 -4.32 16.01
C SER A 271 -30.66 -3.78 16.95
N ALA A 272 -31.18 -2.59 16.65
CA ALA A 272 -32.44 -2.15 17.20
C ALA A 272 -33.51 -3.06 16.57
N GLY A 273 -34.13 -3.88 17.42
CA GLY A 273 -35.38 -4.55 17.07
C GLY A 273 -36.55 -3.57 17.03
#